data_AF-A0A6P8TBM1-F1
#
_entry.id   AF-A0A6P8TBM1-F1
#
_cell.length_a   1.000
_cell.length_b   1.000
_cell.length_c   1.000
_cell.angle_alpha   90.00
_cell.angle_beta   90.00
_cell.angle_gamma   90.00
#
_symmetry.space_group_name_H-M   'P 1'
#
loop_
_entity.id
_entity.type
_entity.pdbx_description
1 polymer ?
#
loop_
_entity_poly.entity_id
_entity_poly.type
_entity_poly.pdbx_seq_one_letter_code
_entity_poly.pdbx_strand_id
1 'polypeptide(L)'
;MEMQSTREARLLTPSSKMLSNILETLADKVYSYKSYPSDADFSEVAEALTQTYPCLKEPGSFNHSYGWKQRLKTKMYNYRTYLKSHSSSSDELTVNTLKRKLLTDAHPAKNIKKPRRAESNHYPSLPFNETPESMEQERVALLSEVKKRNNVQTIRQKMARTFAFQRQEIVDKKTSLHEMIERWPALFEVQEVNEEFIRVTTIPLEARFMQKLDEKCSELIQVVRKKGGAIREKTKLLPFVETDTDITTKREIALKCLILNMGESVEDLIKEFLVSEKDEAGQILQRETIAIFVIRDAQAATEDIGIILEG
;
A
#
# COMPACT_ATOMS: atom_id res chain seq x y z
N MET A 1 35.85 -45.32 -0.37
CA MET A 1 34.73 -45.58 0.54
C MET A 1 35.02 -44.84 1.83
N GLU A 2 34.80 -43.53 1.82
CA GLU A 2 34.95 -42.67 3.00
C GLU A 2 33.57 -42.52 3.64
N MET A 3 33.41 -43.04 4.86
CA MET A 3 32.23 -42.80 5.67
C MET A 3 32.25 -41.33 6.14
N GLN A 4 31.48 -40.48 5.45
CA GLN A 4 31.02 -39.24 6.03
C GLN A 4 30.03 -39.57 7.15
N SER A 5 30.50 -39.46 8.39
CA SER A 5 29.67 -39.51 9.59
C SER A 5 28.76 -38.28 9.63
N THR A 6 27.56 -38.39 9.07
CA THR A 6 26.46 -37.46 9.35
C THR A 6 26.11 -37.53 10.84
N ARG A 7 26.60 -36.59 11.64
CA ARG A 7 26.05 -36.31 12.97
C ARG A 7 24.58 -35.91 12.78
N GLU A 8 23.66 -36.83 13.04
CA GLU A 8 22.25 -36.49 13.21
C GLU A 8 22.15 -35.40 14.28
N ALA A 9 21.70 -34.21 13.89
CA ALA A 9 21.48 -33.14 14.84
C ALA A 9 20.41 -33.59 15.84
N ARG A 10 20.80 -33.87 17.09
CA ARG A 10 19.85 -34.19 18.16
C ARG A 10 18.83 -33.05 18.25
N LEU A 11 17.58 -33.37 17.94
CA LEU A 11 16.47 -32.43 18.06
C LEU A 11 16.29 -32.10 19.54
N LEU A 12 16.34 -30.81 19.85
CA LEU A 12 16.09 -30.28 21.17
C LEU A 12 14.61 -29.94 21.27
N THR A 13 13.95 -30.44 22.30
CA THR A 13 12.63 -29.92 22.69
C THR A 13 12.87 -28.80 23.71
N PRO A 14 12.66 -27.51 23.36
CA PRO A 14 12.93 -26.41 24.28
C PRO A 14 11.99 -26.49 25.49
N SER A 15 12.52 -26.23 26.68
CA SER A 15 11.65 -26.01 27.85
C SER A 15 10.80 -24.75 27.65
N SER A 16 9.68 -24.64 28.36
CA SER A 16 8.80 -23.45 28.30
C SER A 16 9.58 -22.15 28.54
N LYS A 17 10.51 -22.15 29.51
CA LYS A 17 11.38 -21.00 29.82
C LYS A 17 12.33 -20.66 28.67
N MET A 18 13.01 -21.67 28.11
CA MET A 18 13.93 -21.47 26.99
C MET A 18 13.19 -20.95 25.75
N LEU A 19 12.02 -21.52 25.45
CA LEU A 19 11.16 -21.09 24.36
C LEU A 19 10.75 -19.62 24.51
N SER A 20 10.31 -19.21 25.71
CA SER A 20 9.94 -17.82 25.97
C SER A 20 11.11 -16.88 25.77
N ASN A 21 12.30 -17.21 26.29
CA ASN A 21 13.50 -16.39 26.15
C ASN A 21 13.90 -16.21 24.67
N ILE A 22 13.94 -17.30 23.90
CA ILE A 22 14.24 -17.23 22.46
C ILE A 22 13.24 -16.32 21.74
N LEU A 23 11.95 -16.50 22.00
CA LEU A 23 10.90 -15.71 21.37
C LEU A 23 10.95 -14.24 21.80
N GLU A 24 11.32 -13.92 23.04
CA GLU A 24 11.52 -12.53 23.51
C GLU A 24 12.69 -11.86 22.82
N THR A 25 13.85 -12.51 22.79
CA THR A 25 15.02 -11.97 22.09
C THR A 25 14.76 -11.78 20.61
N LEU A 26 14.09 -12.72 19.96
CA LEU A 26 13.68 -12.58 18.56
C LEU A 26 12.67 -11.45 18.38
N ALA A 27 11.67 -11.34 19.26
CA ALA A 27 10.67 -10.28 19.16
C ALA A 27 11.29 -8.90 19.31
N ASP A 28 12.16 -8.71 20.30
CA ASP A 28 12.92 -7.47 20.52
C ASP A 28 13.76 -7.11 19.31
N LYS A 29 14.52 -8.09 18.78
CA LYS A 29 15.38 -7.87 17.63
C LYS A 29 14.58 -7.57 16.36
N VAL A 30 13.51 -8.30 16.08
CA VAL A 30 12.62 -8.04 14.94
C VAL A 30 11.96 -6.67 15.07
N TYR A 31 11.51 -6.30 16.27
CA TYR A 31 10.88 -5.01 16.53
C TYR A 31 11.84 -3.84 16.27
N SER A 32 13.13 -4.00 16.56
CA SER A 32 14.15 -2.98 16.26
C SER A 32 14.33 -2.69 14.76
N TYR A 33 13.95 -3.64 13.88
CA TYR A 33 13.93 -3.44 12.43
C TYR A 33 12.55 -3.02 11.92
N LYS A 34 11.48 -3.62 12.45
CA LYS A 34 10.11 -3.41 11.97
C LYS A 34 9.06 -3.63 13.05
N SER A 35 8.30 -2.58 13.35
CA SER A 35 7.21 -2.62 14.34
C SER A 35 6.07 -3.54 13.90
N TYR A 36 5.79 -3.57 12.60
CA TYR A 36 4.71 -4.38 11.99
C TYR A 36 5.24 -5.40 10.95
N PRO A 37 5.89 -6.50 11.37
CA PRO A 37 6.39 -7.50 10.44
C PRO A 37 5.28 -8.18 9.64
N SER A 38 5.57 -8.45 8.37
CA SER A 38 4.72 -9.19 7.44
C SER A 38 4.78 -10.71 7.70
N ASP A 39 3.87 -11.47 7.10
CA ASP A 39 3.90 -12.94 7.20
C ASP A 39 5.17 -13.55 6.56
N ALA A 40 5.73 -12.89 5.54
CA ALA A 40 7.00 -13.27 4.92
C ALA A 40 8.17 -13.04 5.87
N ASP A 41 8.22 -11.88 6.55
CA ASP A 41 9.26 -11.54 7.54
C ASP A 41 9.31 -12.61 8.65
N PHE A 42 8.15 -13.06 9.14
CA PHE A 42 8.08 -14.14 10.13
C PHE A 42 8.56 -15.50 9.60
N SER A 43 8.37 -15.75 8.31
CA SER A 43 8.85 -16.98 7.66
C SER A 43 10.37 -16.97 7.57
N GLU A 44 10.95 -15.86 7.11
CA GLU A 44 12.39 -15.66 6.99
C GLU A 44 13.10 -15.80 8.34
N VAL A 45 12.60 -15.14 9.39
CA VAL A 45 13.18 -15.24 10.73
C VAL A 45 13.12 -16.67 11.29
N ALA A 46 12.01 -17.38 11.07
CA ALA A 46 11.85 -18.75 11.54
C ALA A 46 12.77 -19.73 10.77
N GLU A 47 12.95 -19.51 9.47
CA GLU A 47 13.88 -20.28 8.65
C GLU A 47 15.33 -20.01 9.06
N ALA A 48 15.72 -18.74 9.20
CA ALA A 48 17.06 -18.36 9.67
C ALA A 48 17.38 -18.95 11.05
N LEU A 49 16.42 -18.93 11.99
CA LEU A 49 16.57 -19.56 13.30
C LEU A 49 16.87 -21.06 13.19
N THR A 50 16.09 -21.80 12.42
CA THR A 50 16.21 -23.26 12.31
C THR A 50 17.34 -23.73 11.40
N GLN A 51 17.81 -22.88 10.49
CA GLN A 51 19.04 -23.10 9.72
C GLN A 51 20.28 -22.90 10.60
N THR A 52 20.30 -21.81 11.38
CA THR A 52 21.42 -21.50 12.29
C THR A 52 21.51 -22.51 13.43
N TYR A 53 20.35 -22.96 13.94
CA TYR A 53 20.25 -23.93 15.03
C TYR A 53 19.41 -25.13 14.60
N PRO A 54 20.01 -26.11 13.88
CA PRO A 54 19.28 -27.28 13.39
C PRO A 54 18.61 -28.11 14.48
N CYS A 55 19.11 -28.04 15.73
CA CYS A 55 18.49 -28.70 16.88
C CYS A 55 17.11 -28.12 17.24
N LEU A 56 16.75 -26.92 16.78
CA LEU A 56 15.44 -26.30 17.01
C LEU A 56 14.39 -26.67 15.95
N LYS A 57 14.75 -27.47 14.93
CA LYS A 57 13.82 -27.91 13.89
C LYS A 57 12.68 -28.74 14.49
N GLU A 58 11.45 -28.46 14.07
CA GLU A 58 10.28 -29.18 14.55
C GLU A 58 9.87 -30.31 13.59
N PRO A 59 9.82 -31.58 14.06
CA PRO A 59 9.38 -32.69 13.23
C PRO A 59 7.90 -32.56 12.87
N GLY A 60 7.53 -32.90 11.64
CA GLY A 60 6.14 -32.88 11.16
C GLY A 60 5.65 -31.55 10.59
N SER A 61 6.49 -30.51 10.56
CA SER A 61 6.22 -29.27 9.83
C SER A 61 6.77 -29.33 8.41
N PHE A 62 6.01 -28.87 7.40
CA PHE A 62 6.38 -28.88 5.98
C PHE A 62 7.78 -28.30 5.69
N ASN A 63 8.20 -27.29 6.46
CA ASN A 63 9.53 -26.66 6.34
C ASN A 63 10.33 -26.69 7.66
N HIS A 64 9.93 -27.50 8.64
CA HIS A 64 10.54 -27.60 9.97
C HIS A 64 10.60 -26.30 10.81
N SER A 65 10.09 -25.18 10.30
CA SER A 65 10.13 -23.84 10.93
C SER A 65 8.75 -23.21 11.13
N TYR A 66 7.69 -23.77 10.52
CA TYR A 66 6.32 -23.24 10.60
C TYR A 66 5.80 -23.00 12.02
N GLY A 67 6.05 -23.91 12.97
CA GLY A 67 5.59 -23.71 14.35
C GLY A 67 6.33 -22.57 15.06
N TRP A 68 7.62 -22.36 14.76
CA TRP A 68 8.35 -21.16 15.18
C TRP A 68 7.75 -19.88 14.59
N LYS A 69 7.41 -19.88 13.31
CA LYS A 69 6.70 -18.76 12.66
C LYS A 69 5.41 -18.41 13.41
N GLN A 70 4.56 -19.41 13.71
CA GLN A 70 3.29 -19.15 14.42
C GLN A 70 3.51 -18.61 15.84
N ARG A 71 4.47 -19.19 16.59
CA ARG A 71 4.79 -18.70 17.94
C ARG A 71 5.35 -17.28 17.91
N LEU A 72 6.20 -16.96 16.95
CA LEU A 72 6.75 -15.63 16.78
C LEU A 72 5.67 -14.60 16.39
N LYS A 73 4.71 -14.97 15.53
CA LYS A 73 3.54 -14.12 15.22
C LYS A 73 2.75 -13.75 16.48
N THR A 74 2.42 -14.75 17.30
CA THR A 74 1.72 -14.53 18.57
C THR A 74 2.57 -13.72 19.55
N LYS A 75 3.86 -14.03 19.68
CA LYS A 75 4.77 -13.29 20.57
C LYS A 75 4.87 -11.83 20.14
N MET A 76 5.05 -11.54 18.86
CA MET A 76 5.14 -10.16 18.36
C MET A 76 3.84 -9.38 18.55
N TYR A 77 2.67 -10.03 18.42
CA TYR A 77 1.39 -9.41 18.77
C TYR A 77 1.33 -8.99 20.24
N ASN A 78 1.72 -9.89 21.15
CA ASN A 78 1.74 -9.62 22.60
C ASN A 78 2.81 -8.58 22.96
N TYR A 79 4.00 -8.69 22.38
CA TYR A 79 5.14 -7.79 22.58
C TYR A 79 4.79 -6.35 22.18
N ARG A 80 4.16 -6.16 21.02
CA ARG A 80 3.59 -4.85 20.64
C ARG A 80 2.56 -4.34 21.65
N THR A 81 1.66 -5.21 22.12
CA THR A 81 0.63 -4.81 23.09
C THR A 81 1.25 -4.38 24.42
N TYR A 82 2.30 -5.06 24.86
CA TYR A 82 3.11 -4.68 26.01
C TYR A 82 3.83 -3.34 25.80
N LEU A 83 4.47 -3.13 24.66
CA LEU A 83 5.12 -1.86 24.35
C LEU A 83 4.12 -0.70 24.20
N LYS A 84 2.86 -0.96 23.83
CA LYS A 84 1.82 0.08 23.83
C LYS A 84 1.49 0.59 25.23
N SER A 85 1.60 -0.25 26.24
CA SER A 85 1.28 0.13 27.63
C SER A 85 2.47 0.69 28.40
N HIS A 86 3.66 0.67 27.81
CA HIS A 86 4.91 1.14 28.44
C HIS A 86 5.58 2.19 27.54
N SER A 87 6.31 3.14 28.12
CA SER A 87 6.86 4.32 27.41
C SER A 87 7.96 4.05 26.37
N SER A 88 8.14 2.79 25.94
CA SER A 88 9.19 2.33 25.02
C SER A 88 8.65 1.97 23.64
N SER A 89 7.54 2.59 23.22
CA SER A 89 6.96 2.38 21.89
C SER A 89 7.71 3.16 20.82
N SER A 90 8.01 2.51 19.69
CA SER A 90 8.47 3.20 18.47
C SER A 90 7.43 4.21 17.97
N ASP A 91 7.86 5.24 17.24
CA ASP A 91 6.96 6.27 16.69
C ASP A 91 5.84 5.68 15.81
N GLU A 92 6.14 4.68 14.97
CA GLU A 92 5.14 3.98 14.15
C GLU A 92 4.06 3.28 15.00
N LEU A 93 4.46 2.70 16.13
CA LEU A 93 3.53 2.10 17.08
C LEU A 93 2.70 3.18 17.76
N THR A 94 3.29 4.32 18.12
CA THR A 94 2.62 5.46 18.74
C THR A 94 1.53 6.01 17.82
N VAL A 95 1.88 6.38 16.58
CA VAL A 95 0.96 6.90 15.54
C VAL A 95 -0.23 5.95 15.33
N ASN A 96 0.05 4.65 15.24
CA ASN A 96 -0.99 3.64 14.99
C ASN A 96 -1.76 3.19 16.25
N THR A 97 -1.34 3.65 17.43
CA THR A 97 -1.99 3.32 18.70
C THR A 97 -2.91 4.41 19.20
N LEU A 98 -2.77 5.66 18.70
CA LEU A 98 -3.62 6.79 19.06
C LEU A 98 -5.10 6.51 18.76
N LYS A 99 -5.77 5.87 19.72
CA LYS A 99 -7.23 5.79 19.84
C LYS A 99 -7.81 7.00 20.58
N ARG A 100 -6.98 7.99 20.92
CA ARG A 100 -7.37 9.12 21.77
C ARG A 100 -7.10 10.43 21.05
N LYS A 101 -8.21 11.15 20.87
CA LYS A 101 -8.36 12.56 20.57
C LYS A 101 -7.38 13.38 21.40
N LEU A 102 -6.82 14.44 20.80
CA LEU A 102 -6.15 15.48 21.57
C LEU A 102 -7.16 16.08 22.56
N LEU A 103 -6.69 16.51 23.74
CA LEU A 103 -7.52 17.16 24.76
C LEU A 103 -8.27 18.41 24.24
N THR A 104 -7.85 18.95 23.09
CA THR A 104 -8.41 20.11 22.41
C THR A 104 -9.50 19.77 21.38
N ASP A 105 -9.77 18.49 21.09
CA ASP A 105 -10.81 18.09 20.13
C ASP A 105 -12.21 18.14 20.78
N ALA A 106 -12.97 19.19 20.44
CA ALA A 106 -14.29 19.49 21.00
C ALA A 106 -15.41 18.46 20.69
N HIS A 107 -15.17 17.47 19.81
CA HIS A 107 -16.22 16.55 19.38
C HIS A 107 -15.81 15.07 19.50
N PRO A 108 -16.53 14.27 20.32
CA PRO A 108 -16.17 12.90 20.60
C PRO A 108 -16.38 11.89 19.44
N ALA A 109 -16.72 12.34 18.23
CA ALA A 109 -17.08 11.45 17.11
C ALA A 109 -16.46 11.81 15.74
N LYS A 110 -15.50 12.74 15.65
CA LYS A 110 -14.75 12.89 14.40
C LYS A 110 -13.83 11.66 14.22
N ASN A 111 -13.94 10.99 13.08
CA ASN A 111 -13.16 9.81 12.63
C ASN A 111 -13.69 8.40 13.00
N ILE A 112 -14.97 8.25 13.38
CA ILE A 112 -15.59 6.91 13.46
C ILE A 112 -16.33 6.57 12.16
N LYS A 113 -15.64 6.64 11.01
CA LYS A 113 -15.83 5.57 10.02
C LYS A 113 -14.67 4.63 10.30
N LYS A 114 -14.93 3.50 10.97
CA LYS A 114 -13.90 2.48 11.21
C LYS A 114 -13.76 1.65 9.93
N PRO A 115 -12.77 1.85 9.07
CA PRO A 115 -12.35 0.77 8.17
C PRO A 115 -11.95 -0.40 9.08
N ARG A 116 -12.62 -1.53 8.89
CA ARG A 116 -12.69 -2.57 9.91
C ARG A 116 -11.38 -3.34 10.14
N ARG A 117 -10.25 -3.02 9.47
CA ARG A 117 -8.97 -3.76 9.66
C ARG A 117 -7.67 -3.28 9.01
N ALA A 118 -7.57 -2.16 8.27
CA ALA A 118 -6.44 -2.01 7.32
C ALA A 118 -5.58 -0.74 7.35
N GLU A 119 -5.94 0.31 8.09
CA GLU A 119 -5.17 1.56 8.01
C GLU A 119 -4.09 1.62 9.10
N SER A 120 -3.01 0.86 8.91
CA SER A 120 -1.76 1.09 9.62
C SER A 120 -0.97 2.12 8.84
N ASN A 121 -0.73 3.29 9.43
CA ASN A 121 0.15 4.31 8.88
C ASN A 121 1.58 3.76 8.87
N HIS A 122 2.16 3.65 7.68
CA HIS A 122 3.60 3.43 7.56
C HIS A 122 4.34 4.70 7.98
N TYR A 123 5.17 4.59 9.02
CA TYR A 123 5.88 5.70 9.66
C TYR A 123 7.35 5.31 9.91
N PRO A 124 8.18 5.27 8.85
CA PRO A 124 9.59 4.93 8.98
C PRO A 124 10.37 6.05 9.69
N SER A 125 11.42 5.67 10.41
CA SER A 125 12.37 6.62 11.00
C SER A 125 13.28 7.22 9.92
N LEU A 126 13.82 8.41 10.18
CA LEU A 126 14.82 9.01 9.30
C LEU A 126 16.09 8.13 9.23
N PRO A 127 16.81 8.14 8.10
CA PRO A 127 18.09 7.44 7.98
C PRO A 127 19.11 7.93 9.02
N PHE A 128 20.09 7.08 9.34
CA PHE A 128 21.13 7.41 10.30
C PHE A 128 21.92 8.66 9.86
N ASN A 129 22.13 9.59 10.79
CA ASN A 129 22.74 10.92 10.59
C ASN A 129 21.93 11.95 9.78
N GLU A 130 20.69 11.65 9.38
CA GLU A 130 19.82 12.63 8.73
C GLU A 130 18.95 13.35 9.77
N THR A 131 18.81 14.66 9.63
CA THR A 131 17.92 15.48 10.47
C THR A 131 16.75 16.03 9.65
N PRO A 132 15.64 16.45 10.29
CA PRO A 132 14.54 17.11 9.60
C PRO A 132 14.99 18.31 8.74
N GLU A 133 15.97 19.08 9.21
CA GLU A 133 16.53 20.23 8.49
C GLU A 133 17.27 19.81 7.23
N SER A 134 18.08 18.74 7.31
CA SER A 134 18.78 18.20 6.12
C SER A 134 17.79 17.63 5.09
N MET A 135 16.70 17.00 5.54
CA MET A 135 15.66 16.47 4.67
C MET A 135 14.84 17.57 4.02
N GLU A 136 14.57 18.66 4.73
CA GLU A 136 13.93 19.85 4.15
C GLU A 136 14.82 20.49 3.07
N GLN A 137 16.15 20.52 3.25
CA GLN A 137 17.07 20.98 2.21
C GLN A 137 17.02 20.09 0.96
N GLU A 138 17.01 18.76 1.13
CA GLU A 138 16.86 17.82 0.01
C GLU A 138 15.52 17.99 -0.71
N ARG A 139 14.42 18.21 0.02
CA ARG A 139 13.10 18.51 -0.54
C ARG A 139 13.11 19.82 -1.33
N VAL A 140 13.71 20.89 -0.80
CA VAL A 140 13.84 22.16 -1.53
C VAL A 140 14.63 21.97 -2.82
N ALA A 141 15.72 21.21 -2.79
CA ALA A 141 16.49 20.88 -3.98
C ALA A 141 15.66 20.11 -5.01
N LEU A 142 14.81 19.17 -4.58
CA LEU A 142 13.89 18.40 -5.43
C LEU A 142 12.99 19.31 -6.28
N LEU A 143 12.51 20.44 -5.75
CA LEU A 143 11.66 21.38 -6.50
C LEU A 143 12.35 21.94 -7.76
N SER A 144 13.68 22.07 -7.72
CA SER A 144 14.46 22.49 -8.89
C SER A 144 14.70 21.32 -9.86
N GLU A 145 14.85 20.11 -9.35
CA GLU A 145 15.10 18.89 -10.14
C GLU A 145 13.90 18.49 -10.99
N VAL A 146 12.67 18.62 -10.45
CA VAL A 146 11.42 18.31 -11.16
C VAL A 146 11.20 19.20 -12.39
N LYS A 147 11.75 20.42 -12.37
CA LYS A 147 11.64 21.36 -13.50
C LYS A 147 12.61 21.04 -14.65
N LYS A 148 13.58 20.14 -14.45
CA LYS A 148 14.58 19.79 -15.46
C LYS A 148 14.07 18.69 -16.38
N ARG A 149 14.37 18.82 -17.68
CA ARG A 149 14.07 17.76 -18.66
C ARG A 149 14.93 16.53 -18.42
N ASN A 150 14.36 15.34 -18.62
CA ASN A 150 15.04 14.03 -18.56
C ASN A 150 15.76 13.74 -17.23
N ASN A 151 15.19 14.16 -16.10
CA ASN A 151 15.86 14.11 -14.79
C ASN A 151 15.29 13.03 -13.84
N VAL A 152 14.58 12.04 -14.39
CA VAL A 152 13.84 11.01 -13.66
C VAL A 152 14.70 10.29 -12.62
N GLN A 153 15.94 9.91 -12.96
CA GLN A 153 16.80 9.15 -12.05
C GLN A 153 17.18 9.96 -10.79
N THR A 154 17.48 11.25 -10.96
CA THR A 154 17.81 12.16 -9.85
C THR A 154 16.59 12.38 -8.95
N ILE A 155 15.41 12.59 -9.55
CA ILE A 155 14.14 12.73 -8.83
C ILE A 155 13.89 11.49 -7.98
N ARG A 156 13.97 10.30 -8.58
CA ARG A 156 13.78 9.02 -7.89
C ARG A 156 14.73 8.82 -6.71
N GLN A 157 16.01 9.14 -6.88
CA GLN A 157 16.99 9.03 -5.80
C GLN A 157 16.69 9.99 -4.65
N LYS A 158 16.33 11.24 -4.96
CA LYS A 158 15.97 12.23 -3.95
C LYS A 158 14.69 11.85 -3.22
N MET A 159 13.65 11.44 -3.95
CA MET A 159 12.39 10.95 -3.38
C MET A 159 12.62 9.75 -2.46
N ALA A 160 13.46 8.79 -2.86
CA ALA A 160 13.83 7.66 -2.01
C ALA A 160 14.54 8.09 -0.72
N ARG A 161 15.47 9.07 -0.81
CA ARG A 161 16.18 9.60 0.36
C ARG A 161 15.24 10.34 1.32
N THR A 162 14.28 11.09 0.78
CA THR A 162 13.33 11.88 1.58
C THR A 162 12.06 11.13 1.98
N PHE A 163 11.92 9.87 1.59
CA PHE A 163 10.71 9.07 1.79
C PHE A 163 10.20 9.11 3.23
N ALA A 164 11.09 8.88 4.21
CA ALA A 164 10.69 8.85 5.61
C ALA A 164 10.18 10.21 6.08
N PHE A 165 10.88 11.29 5.74
CA PHE A 165 10.49 12.64 6.08
C PHE A 165 9.13 13.03 5.47
N GLN A 166 8.91 12.69 4.20
CA GLN A 166 7.63 12.91 3.53
C GLN A 166 6.49 12.12 4.19
N ARG A 167 6.69 10.84 4.52
CA ARG A 167 5.68 10.01 5.20
C ARG A 167 5.32 10.55 6.57
N GLN A 168 6.31 11.00 7.34
CA GLN A 168 6.09 11.64 8.64
C GLN A 168 5.28 12.92 8.47
N GLU A 169 5.64 13.77 7.50
CA GLU A 169 4.90 15.00 7.20
C GLU A 169 3.42 14.74 6.87
N ILE A 170 3.14 13.80 5.96
CA ILE A 170 1.77 13.45 5.54
C ILE A 170 0.95 12.95 6.75
N VAL A 171 1.54 12.11 7.59
CA VAL A 171 0.87 11.50 8.72
C VAL A 171 0.65 12.50 9.86
N ASP A 172 1.65 13.33 10.16
CA ASP A 172 1.62 14.24 11.32
C ASP A 172 0.85 15.52 11.04
N LYS A 173 1.08 16.14 9.87
CA LYS A 173 0.49 17.45 9.54
C LYS A 173 -0.89 17.35 8.91
N LYS A 174 -1.30 16.18 8.41
CA LYS A 174 -2.54 16.00 7.63
C LYS A 174 -2.65 17.05 6.52
N THR A 175 -1.54 17.22 5.81
CA THR A 175 -1.33 18.20 4.74
C THR A 175 -2.45 18.14 3.70
N SER A 176 -2.92 19.30 3.26
CA SER A 176 -3.93 19.38 2.19
C SER A 176 -3.34 18.91 0.86
N LEU A 177 -4.19 18.54 -0.10
CA LEU A 177 -3.71 18.11 -1.42
C LEU A 177 -2.91 19.22 -2.12
N HIS A 178 -3.39 20.47 -2.06
CA HIS A 178 -2.70 21.63 -2.60
C HIS A 178 -1.27 21.77 -2.04
N GLU A 179 -1.12 21.71 -0.71
CA GLU A 179 0.19 21.76 -0.06
C GLU A 179 1.06 20.55 -0.44
N MET A 180 0.48 19.37 -0.65
CA MET A 180 1.22 18.20 -1.13
C MET A 180 1.76 18.40 -2.54
N ILE A 181 0.96 18.96 -3.45
CA ILE A 181 1.39 19.27 -4.82
C ILE A 181 2.54 20.28 -4.80
N GLU A 182 2.43 21.33 -3.99
CA GLU A 182 3.47 22.36 -3.88
C GLU A 182 4.77 21.83 -3.26
N ARG A 183 4.67 21.03 -2.19
CA ARG A 183 5.84 20.57 -1.44
C ARG A 183 6.51 19.36 -2.07
N TRP A 184 5.73 18.49 -2.72
CA TRP A 184 6.14 17.20 -3.28
C TRP A 184 5.55 16.97 -4.69
N PRO A 185 5.84 17.85 -5.66
CA PRO A 185 5.23 17.75 -7.00
C PRO A 185 5.52 16.42 -7.70
N ALA A 186 6.68 15.81 -7.42
CA ALA A 186 7.04 14.50 -7.95
C ALA A 186 6.07 13.38 -7.56
N LEU A 187 5.34 13.48 -6.43
CA LEU A 187 4.31 12.50 -6.04
C LEU A 187 3.16 12.39 -7.05
N PHE A 188 3.01 13.36 -7.94
CA PHE A 188 1.98 13.39 -8.97
C PHE A 188 2.51 12.95 -10.34
N GLU A 189 3.76 12.48 -10.40
CA GLU A 189 4.30 11.78 -11.57
C GLU A 189 4.05 10.27 -11.45
N VAL A 190 3.54 9.66 -12.52
CA VAL A 190 3.18 8.21 -12.55
C VAL A 190 4.34 7.31 -12.11
N GLN A 191 5.57 7.68 -12.47
CA GLN A 191 6.76 6.92 -12.11
C GLN A 191 7.00 6.93 -10.61
N GLU A 192 6.93 8.09 -9.95
CA GLU A 192 7.13 8.17 -8.51
C GLU A 192 5.95 7.60 -7.72
N VAL A 193 4.70 7.69 -8.22
CA VAL A 193 3.57 6.98 -7.61
C VAL A 193 3.83 5.48 -7.52
N ASN A 194 4.35 4.87 -8.59
CA ASN A 194 4.71 3.46 -8.61
C ASN A 194 5.84 3.15 -7.61
N GLU A 195 6.88 3.99 -7.57
CA GLU A 195 8.01 3.82 -6.66
C GLU A 195 7.62 3.97 -5.19
N GLU A 196 6.81 4.97 -4.86
CA GLU A 196 6.25 5.20 -3.52
C GLU A 196 5.38 4.03 -3.07
N PHE A 197 4.53 3.51 -3.96
CA PHE A 197 3.73 2.34 -3.66
C PHE A 197 4.62 1.12 -3.37
N ILE A 198 5.71 0.93 -4.11
CA ILE A 198 6.69 -0.13 -3.83
C ILE A 198 7.39 0.12 -2.48
N ARG A 199 7.80 1.34 -2.15
CA ARG A 199 8.44 1.65 -0.84
C ARG A 199 7.52 1.30 0.33
N VAL A 200 6.22 1.57 0.21
CA VAL A 200 5.24 1.29 1.27
C VAL A 200 4.84 -0.18 1.32
N THR A 201 4.61 -0.82 0.17
CA THR A 201 3.95 -2.13 0.10
C THR A 201 4.87 -3.27 -0.31
N THR A 202 6.04 -2.96 -0.85
CA THR A 202 6.99 -3.88 -1.52
C THR A 202 6.44 -4.55 -2.79
N ILE A 203 5.29 -4.08 -3.30
CA ILE A 203 4.59 -4.66 -4.45
C ILE A 203 4.67 -3.69 -5.64
N PRO A 204 5.00 -4.14 -6.86
CA PRO A 204 4.95 -3.28 -8.05
C PRO A 204 3.50 -2.98 -8.43
N LEU A 205 3.05 -1.73 -8.22
CA LEU A 205 1.64 -1.32 -8.34
C LEU A 205 1.04 -1.70 -9.69
N GLU A 206 1.55 -1.11 -10.77
CA GLU A 206 0.95 -1.24 -12.10
C GLU A 206 0.95 -2.70 -12.58
N ALA A 207 2.12 -3.37 -12.55
CA ALA A 207 2.25 -4.75 -12.99
C ALA A 207 1.34 -5.69 -12.17
N ARG A 208 1.29 -5.52 -10.84
CA ARG A 208 0.45 -6.36 -9.98
C ARG A 208 -1.04 -6.07 -10.18
N PHE A 209 -1.41 -4.81 -10.30
CA PHE A 209 -2.79 -4.39 -10.52
C PHE A 209 -3.31 -4.94 -11.84
N MET A 210 -2.56 -4.74 -12.93
CA MET A 210 -2.95 -5.22 -14.26
C MET A 210 -3.03 -6.75 -14.30
N GLN A 211 -2.05 -7.46 -13.75
CA GLN A 211 -2.10 -8.92 -13.64
C GLN A 211 -3.35 -9.40 -12.90
N LYS A 212 -3.69 -8.77 -11.77
CA LYS A 212 -4.83 -9.17 -10.96
C LYS A 212 -6.16 -8.77 -11.57
N LEU A 213 -6.21 -7.63 -12.26
CA LEU A 213 -7.38 -7.21 -13.01
C LEU A 213 -7.66 -8.19 -14.15
N ASP A 214 -6.63 -8.63 -14.88
CA ASP A 214 -6.76 -9.63 -15.95
C ASP A 214 -7.31 -10.94 -15.43
N GLU A 215 -6.72 -11.44 -14.35
CA GLU A 215 -7.14 -12.69 -13.70
C GLU A 215 -8.60 -12.63 -13.23
N LYS A 216 -9.08 -11.45 -12.82
CA LYS A 216 -10.38 -11.30 -12.13
C LYS A 216 -11.47 -10.60 -12.92
N CYS A 217 -11.18 -10.00 -14.06
CA CYS A 217 -12.15 -9.19 -14.82
C CYS A 217 -13.42 -9.99 -15.16
N SER A 218 -13.28 -11.20 -15.70
CA SER A 218 -14.42 -12.04 -16.10
C SER A 218 -15.27 -12.47 -14.89
N GLU A 219 -14.63 -12.89 -13.80
CA GLU A 219 -15.33 -13.26 -12.56
C GLU A 219 -16.09 -12.05 -11.98
N LEU A 220 -15.45 -10.87 -11.96
CA LEU A 220 -16.06 -9.65 -11.44
C LEU A 220 -17.30 -9.25 -12.24
N ILE A 221 -17.20 -9.24 -13.57
CA ILE A 221 -18.34 -8.93 -14.46
C ILE A 221 -19.50 -9.89 -14.22
N GLN A 222 -19.22 -11.20 -14.14
CA GLN A 222 -20.24 -12.22 -13.89
C GLN A 222 -20.92 -12.04 -12.53
N VAL A 223 -20.15 -11.78 -11.47
CA VAL A 223 -20.67 -11.59 -10.12
C VAL A 223 -21.56 -10.35 -10.05
N VAL A 224 -21.15 -9.23 -10.65
CA VAL A 224 -21.95 -8.00 -10.65
C VAL A 224 -23.23 -8.18 -11.48
N ARG A 225 -23.15 -8.77 -12.68
CA ARG A 225 -24.33 -8.99 -13.56
C ARG A 225 -25.36 -9.96 -12.98
N LYS A 226 -24.93 -10.88 -12.11
CA LYS A 226 -25.85 -11.78 -11.39
C LYS A 226 -26.66 -11.07 -10.31
N LYS A 227 -26.28 -9.86 -9.89
CA LYS A 227 -27.09 -9.07 -8.96
C LYS A 227 -28.41 -8.65 -9.60
N GLY A 228 -29.45 -8.54 -8.79
CA GLY A 228 -30.78 -8.08 -9.21
C GLY A 228 -30.95 -6.56 -9.12
N GLY A 229 -32.19 -6.10 -9.35
CA GLY A 229 -32.58 -4.71 -9.15
C GLY A 229 -31.90 -3.72 -10.11
N ALA A 230 -31.70 -2.48 -9.62
CA ALA A 230 -31.14 -1.38 -10.42
C ALA A 230 -29.74 -1.69 -10.99
N ILE A 231 -28.91 -2.45 -10.26
CA ILE A 231 -27.57 -2.85 -10.72
C ILE A 231 -27.67 -3.73 -11.98
N ARG A 232 -28.65 -4.65 -12.03
CA ARG A 232 -28.87 -5.49 -13.21
C ARG A 232 -29.24 -4.64 -14.43
N GLU A 233 -30.16 -3.71 -14.25
CA GLU A 233 -30.63 -2.87 -15.36
C GLU A 233 -29.52 -1.96 -15.89
N LYS A 234 -28.74 -1.34 -15.02
CA LYS A 234 -27.57 -0.53 -15.44
C LYS A 234 -26.49 -1.38 -16.11
N THR A 235 -26.19 -2.57 -15.61
CA THR A 235 -25.14 -3.44 -16.18
C THR A 235 -25.53 -4.13 -17.49
N LYS A 236 -26.83 -4.23 -17.82
CA LYS A 236 -27.31 -4.66 -19.15
C LYS A 236 -26.96 -3.67 -20.26
N LEU A 237 -26.79 -2.39 -19.93
CA LEU A 237 -26.41 -1.36 -20.89
C LEU A 237 -24.92 -1.45 -21.29
N LEU A 238 -24.10 -2.14 -20.47
CA LEU A 238 -22.70 -2.37 -20.78
C LEU A 238 -22.56 -3.52 -21.81
N PRO A 239 -21.59 -3.44 -22.76
CA PRO A 239 -21.41 -4.44 -23.80
C PRO A 239 -21.28 -5.87 -23.27
N PHE A 240 -21.84 -6.85 -23.97
CA PHE A 240 -21.67 -8.25 -23.61
C PHE A 240 -20.20 -8.67 -23.74
N VAL A 241 -19.76 -9.59 -22.89
CA VAL A 241 -18.37 -10.08 -22.89
C VAL A 241 -18.40 -11.53 -23.30
N GLU A 242 -17.86 -11.79 -24.47
CA GLU A 242 -17.66 -13.11 -25.05
C GLU A 242 -16.31 -13.69 -24.60
N THR A 243 -16.09 -14.97 -24.89
CA THR A 243 -14.86 -15.67 -24.51
C THR A 243 -13.62 -15.03 -25.15
N ASP A 244 -13.75 -14.59 -26.39
CA ASP A 244 -12.71 -14.01 -27.26
C ASP A 244 -12.63 -12.48 -27.19
N THR A 245 -13.52 -11.80 -26.46
CA THR A 245 -13.42 -10.35 -26.24
C THR A 245 -12.03 -10.00 -25.71
N ASP A 246 -11.44 -8.94 -26.27
CA ASP A 246 -10.10 -8.52 -25.93
C ASP A 246 -10.00 -8.12 -24.46
N ILE A 247 -8.77 -8.23 -23.92
CA ILE A 247 -8.54 -7.99 -22.50
C ILE A 247 -8.79 -6.53 -22.11
N THR A 248 -8.57 -5.58 -23.01
CA THR A 248 -8.74 -4.15 -22.73
C THR A 248 -10.22 -3.81 -22.54
N THR A 249 -11.09 -4.28 -23.44
CA THR A 249 -12.53 -4.15 -23.30
C THR A 249 -13.06 -4.91 -22.09
N LYS A 250 -12.51 -6.11 -21.77
CA LYS A 250 -12.85 -6.82 -20.52
C LYS A 250 -12.51 -6.01 -19.28
N ARG A 251 -11.33 -5.38 -19.22
CA ARG A 251 -10.90 -4.51 -18.11
C ARG A 251 -11.85 -3.32 -17.96
N GLU A 252 -12.15 -2.64 -19.07
CA GLU A 252 -13.03 -1.48 -19.07
C GLU A 252 -14.43 -1.83 -18.52
N ILE A 253 -15.04 -2.90 -19.03
CA ILE A 253 -16.37 -3.35 -18.59
C ILE A 253 -16.31 -3.78 -17.12
N ALA A 254 -15.25 -4.46 -16.69
CA ALA A 254 -15.08 -4.85 -15.29
C ALA A 254 -15.02 -3.64 -14.35
N LEU A 255 -14.28 -2.59 -14.71
CA LEU A 255 -14.20 -1.36 -13.94
C LEU A 255 -15.54 -0.60 -13.92
N LYS A 256 -16.23 -0.47 -15.07
CA LYS A 256 -17.58 0.11 -15.13
C LYS A 256 -18.58 -0.69 -14.28
N CYS A 257 -18.52 -2.02 -14.31
CA CYS A 257 -19.31 -2.87 -13.43
C CYS A 257 -19.02 -2.62 -11.95
N LEU A 258 -17.75 -2.39 -11.57
CA LEU A 258 -17.37 -2.12 -10.18
C LEU A 258 -17.98 -0.81 -9.68
N ILE A 259 -17.91 0.27 -10.47
CA ILE A 259 -18.50 1.58 -10.16
C ILE A 259 -20.01 1.43 -9.92
N LEU A 260 -20.71 0.80 -10.87
CA LEU A 260 -22.16 0.54 -10.76
C LEU A 260 -22.52 -0.32 -9.54
N ASN A 261 -21.66 -1.30 -9.21
CA ASN A 261 -21.84 -2.17 -8.06
C ASN A 261 -21.69 -1.44 -6.72
N MET A 262 -20.91 -0.37 -6.68
CA MET A 262 -20.80 0.53 -5.52
C MET A 262 -21.98 1.51 -5.42
N GLY A 263 -22.86 1.53 -6.42
CA GLY A 263 -24.04 2.41 -6.47
C GLY A 263 -23.76 3.78 -7.08
N GLU A 264 -22.57 3.98 -7.65
CA GLU A 264 -22.12 5.23 -8.27
C GLU A 264 -22.47 5.25 -9.77
N SER A 265 -22.53 6.44 -10.37
CA SER A 265 -22.65 6.57 -11.83
C SER A 265 -21.28 6.59 -12.49
N VAL A 266 -21.16 5.97 -13.67
CA VAL A 266 -19.90 5.98 -14.41
C VAL A 266 -19.58 7.41 -14.86
N GLU A 267 -20.60 8.17 -15.22
CA GLU A 267 -20.54 9.55 -15.73
C GLU A 267 -20.22 10.57 -14.62
N ASP A 268 -20.35 10.19 -13.35
CA ASP A 268 -19.92 11.03 -12.24
C ASP A 268 -18.39 11.02 -12.14
N LEU A 269 -17.76 9.85 -12.36
CA LEU A 269 -16.32 9.68 -12.24
C LEU A 269 -15.58 9.84 -13.58
N ILE A 270 -16.13 9.34 -14.68
CA ILE A 270 -15.50 9.37 -16.01
C ILE A 270 -16.27 10.34 -16.89
N LYS A 271 -15.60 11.42 -17.30
CA LYS A 271 -16.14 12.47 -18.16
C LYS A 271 -15.50 12.35 -19.55
N GLU A 272 -16.29 12.13 -20.58
CA GLU A 272 -15.79 12.10 -21.96
C GLU A 272 -16.20 13.38 -22.69
N PHE A 273 -15.25 14.00 -23.37
CA PHE A 273 -15.45 15.24 -24.12
C PHE A 273 -14.87 15.11 -25.53
N LEU A 274 -15.43 15.84 -26.48
CA LEU A 274 -14.81 16.02 -27.79
C LEU A 274 -13.74 17.12 -27.75
N VAL A 275 -12.75 17.08 -28.65
CA VAL A 275 -11.74 18.15 -28.80
C VAL A 275 -12.42 19.52 -29.00
N SER A 276 -13.56 19.56 -29.69
CA SER A 276 -14.35 20.78 -29.88
C SER A 276 -14.97 21.34 -28.59
N GLU A 277 -15.08 20.53 -27.54
CA GLU A 277 -15.72 20.87 -26.27
C GLU A 277 -14.70 21.23 -25.18
N LYS A 278 -13.41 21.37 -25.53
CA LYS A 278 -12.32 21.54 -24.56
C LYS A 278 -12.52 22.72 -23.59
N ASP A 279 -13.08 23.82 -24.08
CA ASP A 279 -13.33 25.01 -23.25
C ASP A 279 -14.49 24.79 -22.26
N GLU A 280 -15.53 24.06 -22.67
CA GLU A 280 -16.66 23.67 -21.81
C GLU A 280 -16.24 22.62 -20.79
N ALA A 281 -15.42 21.65 -21.22
CA ALA A 281 -14.82 20.63 -20.36
C ALA A 281 -14.07 21.27 -19.19
N GLY A 282 -13.29 22.32 -19.44
CA GLY A 282 -12.59 23.07 -18.40
C GLY A 282 -13.52 23.62 -17.31
N GLN A 283 -14.68 24.16 -17.69
CA GLN A 283 -15.65 24.71 -16.73
C GLN A 283 -16.39 23.62 -15.93
N ILE A 284 -16.66 22.47 -16.56
CA ILE A 284 -17.29 21.32 -15.90
C ILE A 284 -16.31 20.72 -14.89
N LEU A 285 -15.07 20.50 -15.31
CA LEU A 285 -14.04 19.86 -14.48
C LEU A 285 -13.65 20.70 -13.26
N GLN A 286 -13.74 22.04 -13.32
CA GLN A 286 -13.56 22.94 -12.17
C GLN A 286 -14.62 22.81 -11.06
N ARG A 287 -15.67 22.03 -11.29
CA ARG A 287 -16.72 21.78 -10.29
C ARG A 287 -16.62 20.39 -9.69
N GLU A 288 -15.74 19.55 -10.24
CA GLU A 288 -15.61 18.15 -9.86
C GLU A 288 -14.54 18.00 -8.78
N THR A 289 -14.89 17.37 -7.66
CA THR A 289 -13.90 17.07 -6.61
C THR A 289 -12.92 15.99 -7.07
N ILE A 290 -13.40 14.98 -7.80
CA ILE A 290 -12.56 13.95 -8.42
C ILE A 290 -13.22 13.55 -9.73
N ALA A 291 -12.47 13.59 -10.82
CA ALA A 291 -12.94 13.09 -12.13
C ALA A 291 -11.76 12.57 -12.96
N ILE A 292 -12.02 11.57 -13.78
CA ILE A 292 -11.15 11.14 -14.88
C ILE A 292 -11.76 11.74 -16.14
N PHE A 293 -11.02 12.56 -16.86
CA PHE A 293 -11.48 13.09 -18.13
C PHE A 293 -10.76 12.40 -19.29
N VAL A 294 -11.49 12.21 -20.38
CA VAL A 294 -10.97 11.71 -21.65
C VAL A 294 -11.42 12.68 -22.75
N ILE A 295 -10.47 13.28 -23.46
CA ILE A 295 -10.76 14.11 -24.64
C ILE A 295 -10.52 13.26 -25.88
N ARG A 296 -11.54 13.18 -26.75
CA ARG A 296 -11.50 12.42 -27.99
C ARG A 296 -11.65 13.30 -29.21
N ASP A 297 -11.02 12.91 -30.32
CA ASP A 297 -11.27 13.53 -31.62
C ASP A 297 -12.61 13.09 -32.23
N ALA A 298 -12.95 13.62 -33.40
CA ALA A 298 -14.18 13.28 -34.12
C ALA A 298 -14.22 11.81 -34.61
N GLN A 299 -13.08 11.12 -34.58
CA GLN A 299 -12.89 9.72 -34.96
C GLN A 299 -12.84 8.79 -33.72
N ALA A 300 -13.17 9.32 -32.53
CA ALA A 300 -13.14 8.65 -31.24
C ALA A 300 -11.74 8.23 -30.74
N ALA A 301 -10.67 8.69 -31.37
CA ALA A 301 -9.31 8.51 -30.88
C ALA A 301 -9.08 9.38 -29.64
N THR A 302 -8.38 8.84 -28.65
CA THR A 302 -8.05 9.58 -27.41
C THR A 302 -6.91 10.54 -27.68
N GLU A 303 -7.19 11.84 -27.52
CA GLU A 303 -6.21 12.93 -27.65
C GLU A 303 -5.60 13.31 -26.30
N ASP A 304 -6.39 13.28 -25.24
CA ASP A 304 -5.93 13.64 -23.89
C ASP A 304 -6.66 12.81 -22.82
N ILE A 305 -5.97 12.53 -21.74
CA ILE A 305 -6.52 11.84 -20.57
C ILE A 305 -5.86 12.38 -19.30
N GLY A 306 -6.68 12.64 -18.29
CA GLY A 306 -6.17 13.14 -17.02
C GLY A 306 -7.10 12.85 -15.86
N ILE A 307 -6.58 13.15 -14.67
CA ILE A 307 -7.31 13.01 -13.41
C ILE A 307 -7.36 14.39 -12.76
N ILE A 308 -8.55 14.82 -12.41
CA ILE A 308 -8.80 15.99 -11.58
C ILE A 308 -8.89 15.53 -10.14
N LEU A 309 -8.16 16.22 -9.27
CA LEU A 309 -8.18 16.04 -7.83
C LEU A 309 -8.37 17.43 -7.22
N GLU A 310 -9.49 17.65 -6.55
CA GLU A 310 -9.92 18.96 -6.02
C GLU A 310 -9.99 20.04 -7.11
N GLY A 311 -10.86 19.84 -8.11
CA GLY A 311 -11.13 20.78 -9.20
C GLY A 311 -11.78 22.09 -8.78
#